data_AF-A0A0D0CAQ3-F1
#
_entry.id   AF-A0A0D0CAQ3-F1
#
_cell.length_a   1.000
_cell.length_b   1.000
_cell.length_c   1.000
_cell.angle_alpha   90.00
_cell.angle_beta   90.00
_cell.angle_gamma   90.00
#
_symmetry.space_group_name_H-M   'P 1'
#
loop_
_entity.id
_entity.type
_entity.pdbx_description
1 polymer ?
#
loop_
_entity_poly.entity_id
_entity_poly.type
_entity_poly.pdbx_seq_one_letter_code
_entity_poly.pdbx_strand_id
1 'polypeptide(L)' 'FITFHYRRASGMKDGLVPWMQISTQRLDYISGKYLPPGAKLWEPSKLQKKEVISLLEFWRDRQKSDPANIFTFRKWR' A
#
# COMPACT_ATOMS: atom_id res chain seq x y z
N PHE A 1 3.30 6.74 4.50
CA PHE A 1 3.30 6.33 3.08
C PHE A 1 1.92 5.88 2.61
N ILE A 2 1.41 4.70 3.00
CA ILE A 2 0.12 4.18 2.50
C ILE A 2 -1.06 5.13 2.74
N THR A 3 -1.22 5.66 3.97
CA THR A 3 -2.29 6.62 4.29
C THR A 3 -2.29 7.84 3.37
N PHE A 4 -1.10 8.36 3.03
CA PHE A 4 -0.97 9.46 2.09
C PHE A 4 -1.46 9.06 0.69
N HIS A 5 -1.03 7.91 0.17
CA HIS A 5 -1.50 7.41 -1.13
C HIS A 5 -2.99 7.11 -1.16
N TYR A 6 -3.55 6.63 -0.05
CA TYR A 6 -4.99 6.38 0.07
C TYR A 6 -5.78 7.69 0.00
N ARG A 7 -5.40 8.68 0.80
CA ARG A 7 -6.05 10.00 0.80
C ARG A 7 -5.92 10.69 -0.55
N ARG A 8 -4.76 10.57 -1.19
CA ARG A 8 -4.53 11.06 -2.55
C ARG A 8 -5.44 10.40 -3.59
N ALA A 9 -5.54 9.07 -3.57
CA ALA A 9 -6.37 8.34 -4.54
C ALA A 9 -7.87 8.51 -4.29
N SER A 10 -8.27 8.59 -3.01
CA SER A 10 -9.68 8.71 -2.61
C SER A 10 -10.24 10.13 -2.66
N GLY A 11 -9.38 11.15 -2.67
CA GLY A 11 -9.78 12.55 -2.49
C GLY A 11 -10.27 12.88 -1.07
N MET A 12 -10.25 11.91 -0.14
CA MET A 12 -10.72 12.10 1.24
C MET A 12 -9.56 12.59 2.11
N LYS A 13 -9.56 13.88 2.46
CA LYS A 13 -8.51 14.52 3.28
C LYS A 13 -8.25 13.74 4.58
N ASP A 14 -9.31 13.29 5.24
CA ASP A 14 -9.26 12.54 6.50
C ASP A 14 -9.63 11.07 6.32
N GLY A 15 -9.54 10.55 5.09
CA GLY A 15 -9.83 9.17 4.77
C GLY A 15 -9.00 8.21 5.62
N LEU A 16 -9.69 7.25 6.24
CA LEU A 16 -9.09 6.13 6.97
C LEU A 16 -8.87 4.97 6.00
N VAL A 17 -7.70 4.37 6.07
CA VAL A 17 -7.35 3.21 5.24
C VAL A 17 -8.18 2.01 5.73
N PRO A 18 -8.97 1.35 4.86
CA PRO A 18 -9.82 0.23 5.22
C PRO A 18 -8.98 -1.06 5.36
N TRP A 19 -8.15 -1.13 6.39
CA TRP A 19 -7.15 -2.21 6.55
C TRP A 19 -7.77 -3.61 6.59
N MET A 20 -8.96 -3.76 7.16
CA MET A 20 -9.68 -5.04 7.21
C MET A 20 -10.12 -5.50 5.81
N GLN A 21 -10.62 -4.59 4.98
CA GLN A 21 -10.99 -4.90 3.60
C GLN A 21 -9.75 -5.14 2.74
N ILE A 22 -8.68 -4.36 2.93
CA ILE A 22 -7.42 -4.57 2.21
C ILE A 22 -6.78 -5.91 2.55
N SER A 23 -6.85 -6.36 3.81
CA SER A 23 -6.26 -7.64 4.19
C SER A 23 -7.00 -8.85 3.62
N THR A 24 -8.30 -8.71 3.33
CA THR A 24 -9.17 -9.79 2.81
C THR A 24 -9.34 -9.73 1.29
N GLN A 25 -9.43 -8.54 0.72
CA GLN A 25 -9.69 -8.26 -0.69
C GLN A 25 -8.55 -7.46 -1.33
N ARG A 26 -7.31 -7.76 -0.94
CA ARG A 26 -6.10 -6.98 -1.31
C ARG A 26 -6.04 -6.58 -2.78
N LEU A 27 -6.33 -7.50 -3.70
CA LEU A 27 -6.19 -7.27 -5.14
C LEU A 27 -7.22 -6.29 -5.73
N ASP A 28 -8.36 -6.12 -5.05
CA ASP A 28 -9.39 -5.13 -5.41
C ASP A 28 -8.91 -3.72 -5.08
N TYR A 29 -8.12 -3.58 -4.01
CA TYR A 29 -7.59 -2.30 -3.56
C TYR A 29 -6.24 -1.98 -4.20
N ILE A 30 -5.35 -2.97 -4.35
CA ILE A 30 -3.95 -2.77 -4.73
C ILE A 30 -3.50 -3.87 -5.69
N SER A 31 -3.01 -3.45 -6.86
CA SER A 31 -2.40 -4.38 -7.82
C SER A 31 -1.19 -5.10 -7.22
N GLY A 32 -1.04 -6.39 -7.51
CA GLY A 32 0.11 -7.19 -7.08
C GLY A 32 1.46 -6.59 -7.49
N LYS A 33 1.53 -5.82 -8.59
CA LYS A 33 2.77 -5.16 -9.03
C LYS A 33 3.32 -4.15 -8.02
N TYR A 34 2.48 -3.63 -7.13
CA TYR A 34 2.87 -2.64 -6.11
C TYR A 34 3.30 -3.27 -4.78
N LEU A 35 3.40 -4.59 -4.71
CA LEU A 35 3.81 -5.30 -3.51
C LEU A 35 4.89 -6.33 -3.85
N PRO A 36 5.80 -6.63 -2.90
CA PRO A 36 6.67 -7.79 -3.02
C PRO A 36 5.86 -9.08 -3.18
N PRO A 37 6.37 -10.09 -3.90
CA PRO A 37 5.76 -11.41 -3.97
C PRO A 37 5.49 -11.97 -2.57
N GLY A 38 4.28 -12.49 -2.33
CA GLY A 38 3.89 -13.06 -1.04
C GLY A 38 3.68 -12.05 0.10
N ALA A 39 3.86 -10.74 -0.12
CA ALA A 39 3.67 -9.75 0.93
C ALA A 39 2.22 -9.69 1.42
N LYS A 40 2.09 -9.72 2.75
CA LYS A 40 0.85 -9.39 3.46
C LYS A 40 0.77 -7.89 3.63
N LEU A 41 -0.39 -7.32 3.34
CA LEU A 41 -0.64 -5.91 3.58
C LEU A 41 -1.74 -5.76 4.63
N TRP A 42 -1.30 -5.72 5.88
CA TRP A 42 -2.15 -5.50 7.04
C TRP A 42 -1.96 -4.09 7.58
N GLU A 43 -2.74 -3.73 8.59
CA GLU A 43 -2.46 -2.50 9.33
C GLU A 43 -1.03 -2.53 9.90
N PRO A 44 -0.32 -1.38 9.95
CA PRO A 44 1.08 -1.35 10.36
C PRO A 44 1.36 -1.97 11.73
N SER A 45 0.44 -1.82 12.69
CA SER A 45 0.54 -2.40 14.05
C SER A 45 0.56 -3.92 14.08
N LYS A 46 0.09 -4.59 13.02
CA LYS A 46 0.07 -6.07 12.92
C LYS A 46 1.23 -6.64 12.12
N LEU A 47 2.12 -5.80 11.59
CA LEU A 47 3.27 -6.22 10.82
C LEU A 47 4.52 -6.29 11.69
N GLN A 48 5.36 -7.29 11.46
CA GLN A 48 6.70 -7.33 12.04
C GLN A 48 7.58 -6.26 11.40
N LYS A 49 8.56 -5.74 12.16
CA LYS A 49 9.51 -4.73 11.66
C LYS A 49 10.17 -5.13 10.33
N LYS A 50 10.54 -6.41 10.17
CA LYS A 50 11.13 -6.91 8.92
C LYS A 50 10.17 -6.84 7.72
N GLU A 51 8.88 -7.06 7.93
CA GLU A 51 7.86 -6.98 6.88
C GLU A 51 7.65 -5.53 6.46
N VAL A 52 7.61 -4.61 7.44
CA VAL A 52 7.53 -3.16 7.19
C VAL A 52 8.76 -2.68 6.40
N ILE A 53 9.97 -3.08 6.81
CA ILE A 53 11.20 -2.71 6.10
C ILE A 53 11.17 -3.22 4.65
N SER A 54 10.82 -4.50 4.44
CA SER A 54 10.74 -5.08 3.10
C SER A 54 9.76 -4.34 2.17
N LEU A 55 8.61 -3.91 2.70
CA LEU A 55 7.66 -3.08 1.95
C LEU A 55 8.25 -1.71 1.57
N LEU A 56 8.91 -1.04 2.52
CA LEU A 56 9.50 0.28 2.30
C LEU A 56 10.67 0.22 1.31
N GLU A 57 11.53 -0.79 1.41
CA GLU A 57 12.63 -1.01 0.47
C GLU A 57 12.12 -1.26 -0.95
N PHE A 58 11.09 -2.10 -1.09
CA PHE A 58 10.45 -2.35 -2.37
C PHE A 58 9.91 -1.07 -3.02
N TRP A 59 9.20 -0.22 -2.27
CA TRP A 59 8.72 1.05 -2.80
C TRP A 59 9.86 2.05 -3.06
N ARG A 60 10.93 2.04 -2.26
CA ARG A 60 12.11 2.87 -2.49
C ARG A 60 12.83 2.48 -3.79
N ASP A 61 12.91 1.20 -4.11
CA ASP A 61 13.51 0.76 -5.38
C ASP A 61 12.63 1.09 -6.59
N ARG A 62 11.30 1.05 -6.42
CA ARG A 62 10.36 1.56 -7.44
C ARG A 62 10.53 3.05 -7.69
N GLN A 63 10.85 3.86 -6.67
CA GLN A 63 11.12 5.30 -6.87
C GLN A 63 12.29 5.56 -7.82
N LYS A 64 13.32 4.70 -7.79
CA LYS A 64 14.48 4.83 -8.67
C LYS A 64 14.17 4.53 -10.14
N SER A 65 13.22 3.62 -10.38
CA SER A 65 12.90 3.10 -11.72
C SER A 65 11.71 3.79 -12.37
N ASP A 66 10.65 4.07 -11.61
CA ASP A 66 9.42 4.72 -12.09
C ASP A 66 8.85 5.64 -10.99
N PRO A 67 9.43 6.84 -10.81
CA PRO A 67 9.07 7.75 -9.72
C PRO A 67 7.62 8.25 -9.80
N ALA A 68 6.99 8.21 -10.98
CA ALA A 68 5.59 8.60 -11.16
C ALA A 68 4.60 7.51 -10.70
N ASN A 69 5.05 6.27 -10.53
CA ASN A 69 4.20 5.08 -10.40
C ASN A 69 4.70 4.13 -9.30
N ILE A 70 4.97 4.70 -8.13
CA ILE A 70 5.50 3.96 -7.00
C ILE A 70 4.42 3.06 -6.39
N PHE A 71 3.23 3.61 -6.17
CA PHE A 71 2.10 2.96 -5.51
C PHE A 71 0.80 3.71 -5.78
N THR A 72 -0.30 2.99 -6.05
CA THR A 72 -1.65 3.58 -6.13
C THR A 72 -2.73 2.60 -5.67
N PHE A 73 -3.84 3.15 -5.20
CA PHE A 73 -5.07 2.40 -4.90
C PHE A 73 -5.96 2.32 -6.14
N ARG A 74 -6.57 1.16 -6.36
CA ARG A 74 -7.61 0.92 -7.37
C ARG A 74 -9.02 1.18 -6.83
N LYS A 75 -9.20 0.99 -5.52
CA LYS A 75 -10.46 1.12 -4.82
C LYS A 75 -10.25 1.90 -3.53
N TRP A 76 -11.23 2.73 -3.19
CA TRP A 76 -11.20 3.63 -2.03
C TRP A 76 -12.55 3.78 -1.33
N ARG A 77 -13.54 2.97 -1.71
CA ARG A 77 -14.86 2.83 -1.10
C ARG A 77 -15.22 1.36 -1.10
#